data_AF-A0A4R3LAQ9-F1
#
_entry.id   AF-A0A4R3LAQ9-F1
#
_cell.length_a   1.000
_cell.length_b   1.000
_cell.length_c   1.000
_cell.angle_alpha   90.00
_cell.angle_beta   90.00
_cell.angle_gamma   90.00
#
_symmetry.space_group_name_H-M   'P 1'
#
loop_
_entity.id
_entity.type
_entity.pdbx_description
1 polymer ?
#
loop_
_entity_poly.entity_id
_entity_poly.type
_entity_poly.pdbx_seq_one_letter_code
_entity_poly.pdbx_strand_id
1 'polypeptide(L)'
;MPLGIRAILNGNGKEFTDRFVTTGERTPTGLHAFEELYAALGVEHRLTRPRRPQTNGTVERFNGRIEEVLKKSHHFTSAQDLEQTLLRYAWPHNHHLPQAALDARRPCKP
;
A
#
# COMPACT_ATOMS: atom_id res chain seq x y z
N MET A 1 1.47 20.80 10.50
CA MET A 1 2.61 20.50 9.60
C MET A 1 2.14 19.43 8.63
N PRO A 2 2.20 19.61 7.30
CA PRO A 2 1.93 18.51 6.38
C PRO A 2 2.96 17.39 6.62
N LEU A 3 2.51 16.14 6.62
CA LEU A 3 3.38 14.98 6.75
C LEU A 3 4.15 14.82 5.43
N GLY A 4 5.46 15.12 5.45
CA GLY A 4 6.34 14.86 4.33
C GLY A 4 6.66 13.37 4.23
N ILE A 5 6.39 12.77 3.07
CA ILE A 5 6.78 11.38 2.81
C ILE A 5 8.28 11.35 2.54
N ARG A 6 9.05 10.60 3.34
CA ARG A 6 10.50 10.49 3.18
C ARG A 6 10.92 9.28 2.35
N ALA A 7 10.17 8.18 2.47
CA ALA A 7 10.49 6.92 1.82
C ALA A 7 9.22 6.13 1.50
N ILE A 8 9.27 5.34 0.43
CA ILE A 8 8.24 4.39 0.03
C ILE A 8 8.86 2.99 -0.06
N LEU A 9 8.19 2.00 0.53
CA LEU A 9 8.59 0.59 0.47
C LEU A 9 7.60 -0.18 -0.40
N ASN A 10 8.08 -0.71 -1.53
CA ASN A 10 7.29 -1.52 -2.45
C ASN A 10 7.77 -2.98 -2.51
N GLY A 11 6.90 -3.84 -3.04
CA GLY A 11 7.28 -5.20 -3.41
C GLY A 11 8.16 -5.25 -4.66
N ASN A 12 8.60 -6.45 -4.99
CA ASN A 12 9.51 -6.71 -6.12
C ASN A 12 8.78 -6.97 -7.44
N GLY A 13 7.50 -6.59 -7.53
CA GLY A 13 6.70 -6.75 -8.74
C GLY A 13 7.18 -5.79 -9.84
N LYS A 14 6.98 -6.21 -11.09
CA LYS A 14 7.34 -5.42 -12.28
C LYS A 14 6.56 -4.10 -12.37
N GLU A 15 5.46 -4.00 -11.61
CA GLU A 15 4.63 -2.80 -11.48
C GLU A 15 5.34 -1.69 -10.72
N PHE A 16 6.32 -2.02 -9.87
CA PHE A 16 6.99 -1.07 -8.98
C PHE A 16 8.45 -0.85 -9.31
N THR A 17 9.10 -1.83 -9.93
CA THR A 17 10.51 -1.77 -10.28
C THR A 17 10.78 -2.68 -11.46
N ASP A 18 11.79 -2.34 -12.22
CA ASP A 18 12.29 -3.18 -13.31
C ASP A 18 13.53 -4.00 -12.89
N ARG A 19 13.90 -3.95 -11.62
CA ARG A 19 15.05 -4.67 -11.03
C ARG A 19 14.88 -6.19 -11.08
N PHE A 20 13.66 -6.68 -10.89
CA PHE A 20 13.38 -8.12 -10.85
C PHE A 20 12.66 -8.54 -12.12
N VAL A 21 13.25 -9.51 -12.82
CA VAL A 21 12.75 -10.05 -14.08
C VAL A 21 12.62 -11.56 -13.98
N THR A 22 11.89 -12.18 -14.91
CA THR A 22 11.68 -13.64 -14.91
C THR A 22 13.01 -14.43 -14.89
N THR A 23 14.07 -13.86 -15.45
CA THR A 23 15.42 -14.47 -15.51
C THR A 23 16.30 -14.20 -14.28
N GLY A 24 15.83 -13.44 -13.28
CA GLY A 24 16.58 -13.14 -12.07
C GLY A 24 16.54 -11.66 -11.68
N GLU A 25 17.67 -11.16 -11.17
CA GLU A 25 17.85 -9.77 -10.78
C GLU A 25 18.74 -9.06 -11.81
N ARG A 26 18.37 -7.84 -12.19
CA ARG A 26 19.18 -6.96 -13.04
C ARG A 26 19.44 -5.64 -12.32
N THR A 27 20.46 -4.92 -12.76
CA THR A 27 20.65 -3.53 -12.34
C THR A 27 19.41 -2.72 -12.74
N PRO A 28 18.76 -1.98 -11.82
CA PRO A 28 17.62 -1.13 -12.14
C PRO A 28 18.01 -0.13 -13.22
N THR A 29 17.13 0.13 -14.18
CA THR A 29 17.45 1.08 -15.26
C THR A 29 17.33 2.54 -14.82
N GLY A 30 16.62 2.82 -13.72
CA GLY A 30 16.29 4.19 -13.32
C GLY A 30 15.18 4.82 -14.17
N LEU A 31 14.69 4.13 -15.19
CA LEU A 31 13.67 4.60 -16.15
C LEU A 31 12.27 4.08 -15.80
N HIS A 32 12.12 3.44 -14.64
CA HIS A 32 10.80 3.04 -14.18
C HIS A 32 10.04 4.29 -13.72
N ALA A 33 8.80 4.47 -14.16
CA ALA A 33 8.02 5.69 -13.89
C ALA A 33 7.97 6.07 -12.40
N PHE A 34 7.90 5.07 -11.50
CA PHE A 34 7.97 5.31 -10.06
C PHE A 34 9.36 5.74 -9.56
N GLU A 35 10.45 5.22 -10.14
CA GLU A 35 11.81 5.63 -9.76
C GLU A 35 12.05 7.10 -10.16
N GLU A 36 11.61 7.50 -11.35
CA GLU A 36 11.66 8.90 -11.80
C GLU A 36 10.80 9.81 -10.91
N LEU A 37 9.56 9.41 -10.61
CA LEU A 37 8.65 10.18 -9.77
C LEU A 37 9.20 10.35 -8.34
N TYR A 38 9.67 9.27 -7.72
CA TYR A 38 10.18 9.33 -6.35
C TYR A 38 11.49 10.13 -6.28
N ALA A 39 12.36 10.04 -7.28
CA ALA A 39 13.54 10.90 -7.39
C ALA A 39 13.15 12.38 -7.51
N ALA A 40 12.17 12.72 -8.34
CA ALA A 40 11.67 14.09 -8.50
C ALA A 40 11.03 14.65 -7.22
N LEU A 41 10.39 13.80 -6.42
CA LEU A 41 9.79 14.16 -5.13
C LEU A 41 10.80 14.13 -3.96
N GLY A 42 12.04 13.71 -4.18
CA GLY A 42 13.03 13.52 -3.12
C GLY A 42 12.66 12.41 -2.12
N VAL A 43 11.83 11.45 -2.56
CA VAL A 43 11.38 10.30 -1.76
C VAL A 43 12.29 9.11 -2.02
N GLU A 44 12.81 8.50 -0.96
CA GLU A 44 13.64 7.32 -1.08
C GLU A 44 12.79 6.10 -1.51
N HIS A 45 13.13 5.48 -2.63
CA HIS A 45 12.49 4.23 -3.07
C HIS A 45 13.18 3.01 -2.46
N ARG A 46 12.44 2.20 -1.70
CA ARG A 46 12.90 0.97 -1.09
C ARG A 46 12.12 -0.22 -1.63
N LEU A 47 12.79 -1.36 -1.75
CA LEU A 47 12.19 -2.63 -2.16
C LEU A 47 12.29 -3.65 -1.03
N THR A 48 11.30 -4.53 -0.92
CA THR A 48 11.36 -5.64 0.01
C THR A 48 12.48 -6.60 -0.36
N ARG A 49 13.09 -7.25 0.65
CA ARG A 49 14.10 -8.26 0.36
C ARG A 49 13.45 -9.42 -0.42
N PRO A 50 14.10 -9.95 -1.48
CA PRO A 50 13.59 -11.09 -2.21
C PRO A 50 13.29 -12.26 -1.27
N ARG A 51 12.16 -12.95 -1.52
CA ARG A 51 11.74 -14.14 -0.75
C ARG A 51 11.53 -13.90 0.76
N ARG A 52 11.23 -12.66 1.16
CA ARG A 52 10.90 -12.27 2.55
C ARG A 52 9.49 -11.67 2.61
N PRO A 53 8.42 -12.49 2.53
CA PRO A 53 7.04 -11.98 2.50
C PRO A 53 6.66 -11.22 3.79
N GLN A 54 7.37 -11.46 4.90
CA GLN A 54 7.02 -10.86 6.20
C GLN A 54 7.06 -9.33 6.22
N THR A 55 7.87 -8.69 5.35
CA THR A 55 7.96 -7.22 5.30
C THR A 55 6.67 -6.54 4.81
N ASN A 56 5.77 -7.30 4.18
CA ASN A 56 4.49 -6.78 3.68
C ASN A 56 3.30 -7.11 4.60
N GLY A 57 3.52 -7.71 5.78
CA GLY A 57 2.43 -8.20 6.62
C GLY A 57 1.41 -7.12 7.04
N THR A 58 1.83 -5.87 7.22
CA THR A 58 0.91 -4.76 7.55
C THR A 58 -0.03 -4.42 6.39
N VAL A 59 0.52 -4.31 5.17
CA VAL A 59 -0.30 -4.02 3.97
C VAL A 59 -1.17 -5.22 3.60
N GLU A 60 -0.66 -6.44 3.77
CA GLU A 60 -1.42 -7.68 3.54
C GLU A 60 -2.62 -7.78 4.50
N ARG A 61 -2.45 -7.48 5.79
CA ARG A 61 -3.57 -7.42 6.75
C ARG A 61 -4.58 -6.33 6.38
N PHE A 62 -4.10 -5.15 5.99
CA PHE A 62 -4.98 -4.07 5.56
C PHE A 62 -5.82 -4.48 4.35
N ASN A 63 -5.18 -5.09 3.34
CA ASN A 63 -5.87 -5.61 2.16
C ASN A 63 -6.85 -6.72 2.50
N GLY A 64 -6.49 -7.65 3.41
CA GLY A 64 -7.41 -8.68 3.90
C GLY A 64 -8.63 -8.08 4.60
N ARG A 65 -8.47 -6.98 5.33
CA ARG A 65 -9.60 -6.27 5.95
C ARG A 65 -10.49 -5.58 4.92
N ILE A 66 -9.91 -5.00 3.87
CA ILE A 66 -10.70 -4.49 2.73
C ILE A 66 -11.47 -5.64 2.09
N GLU A 67 -10.83 -6.79 1.86
CA GLU A 67 -11.49 -7.96 1.30
C GLU A 67 -12.68 -8.42 2.15
N GLU A 68 -12.57 -8.41 3.49
CA GLU A 68 -13.71 -8.68 4.38
C GLU A 68 -14.85 -7.67 4.22
N VAL A 69 -14.53 -6.37 4.06
CA VAL A 69 -15.53 -5.32 3.82
C VAL A 69 -16.22 -5.54 2.48
N LEU A 70 -15.46 -5.88 1.44
CA LEU A 70 -15.99 -6.17 0.11
C LEU A 70 -16.87 -7.42 0.12
N LYS A 71 -16.48 -8.48 0.84
CA LYS A 71 -17.28 -9.71 1.00
C LYS A 71 -18.59 -9.49 1.76
N LYS A 72 -18.60 -8.57 2.73
CA LYS A 72 -19.80 -8.23 3.52
C LYS A 72 -20.74 -7.25 2.80
N SER A 73 -20.25 -6.56 1.78
CA SER A 73 -21.05 -5.66 0.97
C SER A 73 -21.84 -6.46 -0.06
N HIS A 74 -23.12 -6.12 -0.26
CA HIS A 74 -23.91 -6.71 -1.34
C HIS A 74 -23.31 -6.37 -2.72
N HIS A 75 -23.71 -7.10 -3.76
CA HIS A 75 -23.22 -6.95 -5.13
C HIS A 75 -23.07 -5.48 -5.57
N PHE A 76 -21.87 -5.11 -6.02
CA PHE A 76 -21.63 -3.78 -6.59
C PHE A 76 -22.30 -3.68 -7.95
N THR A 77 -23.09 -2.63 -8.14
CA THR A 77 -23.80 -2.37 -9.40
C THR A 77 -23.00 -1.49 -10.36
N SER A 78 -21.91 -0.87 -9.88
CA SER A 78 -21.02 -0.02 -10.68
C SER A 78 -19.65 0.16 -10.02
N ALA A 79 -18.66 0.65 -10.77
CA ALA A 79 -17.36 1.05 -10.23
C ALA A 79 -17.49 2.19 -9.20
N GLN A 80 -18.44 3.11 -9.40
CA GLN A 80 -18.74 4.20 -8.48
C GLN A 80 -19.18 3.67 -7.11
N ASP A 81 -20.02 2.62 -7.09
CA ASP A 81 -20.52 2.01 -5.86
C ASP A 81 -19.40 1.33 -5.05
N LEU A 82 -18.47 0.67 -5.76
CA LEU A 82 -17.25 0.13 -5.16
C LEU A 82 -16.38 1.24 -4.56
N GLU A 83 -16.11 2.30 -5.31
CA GLU A 83 -15.32 3.46 -4.85
C GLU A 83 -15.95 4.08 -3.59
N GLN A 84 -17.25 4.35 -3.62
CA GLN A 84 -17.96 4.92 -2.48
C GLN A 84 -17.90 4.00 -1.26
N THR A 85 -17.98 2.69 -1.45
CA THR A 85 -17.83 1.72 -0.37
C THR A 85 -16.43 1.74 0.24
N LEU A 86 -15.39 1.81 -0.59
CA LEU A 86 -14.01 1.93 -0.12
C LEU A 86 -13.76 3.25 0.63
N LEU A 87 -14.26 4.37 0.11
CA LEU A 87 -14.14 5.68 0.76
C LEU A 87 -14.89 5.73 2.10
N ARG A 88 -16.11 5.17 2.14
CA ARG A 88 -16.89 5.02 3.38
C ARG A 88 -16.17 4.17 4.42
N TYR A 89 -15.38 3.19 4.02
CA TYR A 89 -14.58 2.38 4.93
C TYR A 89 -13.28 3.07 5.38
N ALA A 90 -12.63 3.85 4.51
CA ALA A 90 -11.37 4.52 4.81
C ALA A 90 -11.49 5.48 6.00
N TRP A 91 -12.60 6.22 6.10
CA TRP A 91 -12.82 7.16 7.21
C TRP A 91 -12.89 6.50 8.59
N PRO A 92 -13.79 5.52 8.87
CA PRO A 92 -13.81 4.85 10.16
C PRO A 92 -12.52 4.06 10.41
N HIS A 93 -11.88 3.48 9.39
CA HIS A 93 -10.57 2.83 9.56
C HIS A 93 -9.53 3.77 10.18
N ASN A 94 -9.43 5.00 9.66
CA ASN A 94 -8.44 5.97 10.10
C ASN A 94 -8.81 6.67 11.42
N HIS A 95 -10.10 6.91 11.67
CA HIS A 95 -10.55 7.80 12.75
C HIS A 95 -11.26 7.11 13.92
N HIS A 96 -11.76 5.89 13.75
CA HIS A 96 -12.64 5.26 14.74
C HIS A 96 -12.28 3.81 15.07
N LEU A 97 -11.79 3.03 14.11
CA LEU A 97 -11.52 1.61 14.32
C LEU A 97 -10.17 1.40 15.00
N PRO A 98 -10.15 0.82 16.22
CA PRO A 98 -8.91 0.50 16.91
C PRO A 98 -8.15 -0.61 16.17
N GLN A 99 -6.83 -0.44 16.03
CA GLN A 99 -5.96 -1.40 15.36
C GLN A 99 -5.13 -2.17 16.40
N ALA A 100 -5.15 -3.50 16.34
CA ALA A 100 -4.36 -4.34 17.22
C ALA A 100 -2.84 -4.04 17.11
N ALA A 101 -2.36 -3.72 15.91
CA ALA A 101 -0.95 -3.35 15.68
C ALA A 101 -0.56 -1.98 16.29
N LEU A 102 -1.54 -1.21 16.77
CA LEU A 102 -1.36 0.11 17.37
C LEU A 102 -1.81 0.14 18.83
N ASP A 103 -1.77 -1.00 19.54
CA ASP A 103 -2.25 -1.15 20.92
C ASP A 103 -3.72 -0.72 21.10
N ALA A 104 -4.58 -1.19 20.19
CA ALA A 104 -6.00 -0.85 20.14
C ALA A 104 -6.28 0.66 20.01
N ARG A 105 -5.34 1.41 19.40
CA ARG A 105 -5.54 2.81 19.00
C ARG A 105 -5.92 2.93 17.54
N ARG A 106 -6.54 4.04 17.20
CA ARG A 106 -6.84 4.43 15.81
C ARG A 106 -5.56 4.95 15.10
N PRO A 107 -5.45 4.80 13.78
CA PRO A 107 -4.31 5.28 13.00
C PRO A 107 -4.09 6.80 13.11
N CYS A 108 -5.15 7.59 13.01
CA CYS A 108 -5.08 9.04 13.14
C CYS A 108 -5.02 9.41 14.62
N LYS A 109 -3.91 10.02 15.04
CA LYS A 109 -3.81 10.63 16.37
C LYS A 109 -4.77 11.83 16.45
N PRO A 110 -5.42 12.07 17.60
CA PRO A 110 -6.21 13.28 17.83
C PRO A 110 -5.38 14.55 17.64
#